data_AF-A0AAV0AWT7-F1
#
_entry.id   AF-A0AAV0AWT7-F1
#
_cell.length_a   1.000
_cell.length_b   1.000
_cell.length_c   1.000
_cell.angle_alpha   90.00
_cell.angle_beta   90.00
_cell.angle_gamma   90.00
#
_symmetry.space_group_name_H-M   'P 1'
#
loop_
_entity.id
_entity.type
_entity.pdbx_description
1 polymer ?
#
loop_
_entity_poly.entity_id
_entity_poly.type
_entity_poly.pdbx_seq_one_letter_code
_entity_poly.pdbx_strand_id
1 'polypeptide(L)'
;MSLQDVDPETRAKAETEKADGNNLYRSRDFDGAISAYKRAFSLNPDPIYLNNLAACYFEKGDYDEVDYKTIAKSFARMGSAYLKTSNYELAIKNLERSLTEHRTPETLAKLKEAEKIKAEEERKAYINPELSDKSREEGNTCFKNGDFATAVKHYTESIKRNPSDPRAYTNRAASNSKTTSTL
;
A
#
# COMPACT_ATOMS: atom_id res chain seq x y z
N MET A 1 9.14 -4.67 18.71
CA MET A 1 8.96 -5.94 17.99
C MET A 1 8.32 -5.59 16.66
N SER A 2 9.12 -5.55 15.59
CA SER A 2 8.65 -5.20 14.25
C SER A 2 8.00 -6.46 13.64
N LEU A 3 6.99 -6.34 12.77
CA LEU A 3 6.41 -7.50 12.07
C LEU A 3 7.27 -7.99 10.89
N GLN A 4 8.59 -7.82 11.01
CA GLN A 4 9.60 -8.58 10.28
C GLN A 4 10.38 -9.56 11.18
N ASP A 5 10.04 -9.67 12.48
CA ASP A 5 10.82 -10.47 13.45
C ASP A 5 10.09 -11.74 13.95
N VAL A 6 9.11 -12.28 13.21
CA VAL A 6 8.64 -13.64 13.49
C VAL A 6 9.62 -14.57 12.80
N ASP A 7 10.45 -15.24 13.58
CA ASP A 7 11.44 -16.16 13.06
C ASP A 7 10.76 -17.26 12.20
N PRO A 8 11.48 -17.85 11.23
CA PRO A 8 10.90 -18.84 10.33
C PRO A 8 10.25 -20.03 11.04
N GLU A 9 10.72 -20.41 12.23
CA GLU A 9 10.19 -21.52 13.01
C GLU A 9 8.83 -21.14 13.63
N THR A 10 8.72 -19.95 14.22
CA THR A 10 7.44 -19.45 14.76
C THR A 10 6.40 -19.28 13.64
N ARG A 11 6.83 -18.82 12.46
CA ARG A 11 5.94 -18.76 11.28
C ARG A 11 5.51 -20.15 10.82
N ALA A 12 6.41 -21.13 10.81
CA ALA A 12 6.06 -22.51 10.46
C ALA A 12 5.04 -23.09 11.45
N LYS A 13 5.20 -22.83 12.76
CA LYS A 13 4.23 -23.23 13.80
C LYS A 13 2.86 -22.59 13.56
N ALA A 14 2.80 -21.31 13.20
CA ALA A 14 1.55 -20.63 12.87
C ALA A 14 0.85 -21.27 11.66
N GLU A 15 1.61 -21.67 10.63
CA GLU A 15 1.09 -22.35 9.46
C GLU A 15 0.60 -23.78 9.77
N THR A 16 1.25 -24.48 10.70
CA THR A 16 0.76 -25.77 11.23
C THR A 16 -0.58 -25.59 11.94
N GLU A 17 -0.67 -24.63 12.87
CA GLU A 17 -1.93 -24.33 13.58
C GLU A 17 -3.05 -23.92 12.61
N LYS A 18 -2.73 -23.19 11.54
CA LYS A 18 -3.67 -22.89 10.45
C LYS A 18 -4.13 -24.15 9.72
N ALA A 19 -3.20 -25.06 9.41
CA ALA A 19 -3.53 -26.33 8.75
C ALA A 19 -4.44 -27.19 9.63
N ASP A 20 -4.16 -27.27 10.93
CA ASP A 20 -4.99 -27.95 11.91
C ASP A 20 -6.38 -27.32 11.99
N GLY A 21 -6.46 -25.98 12.07
CA GLY A 21 -7.72 -25.25 12.02
C GLY A 21 -8.54 -25.54 10.75
N ASN A 22 -7.89 -25.61 9.59
CA ASN A 22 -8.56 -25.96 8.33
C ASN A 22 -9.11 -27.39 8.34
N ASN A 23 -8.39 -28.33 8.95
CA ASN A 23 -8.82 -29.72 9.07
C ASN A 23 -10.03 -29.85 10.00
N LEU A 24 -9.99 -29.18 11.16
CA LEU A 24 -11.09 -29.12 12.11
C LEU A 24 -12.34 -28.46 11.49
N TYR A 25 -12.15 -27.37 10.73
CA TYR A 25 -13.22 -26.72 9.99
C TYR A 25 -13.92 -27.66 9.01
N ARG A 26 -13.14 -28.43 8.23
CA ARG A 26 -13.70 -29.42 7.28
C ARG A 26 -14.45 -30.54 7.98
N SER A 27 -14.02 -30.91 9.19
CA SER A 27 -14.72 -31.86 10.05
C SER A 27 -15.93 -31.26 10.78
N ARG A 28 -16.27 -30.00 10.53
CA ARG A 28 -17.31 -29.21 11.21
C ARG A 28 -17.09 -29.05 12.73
N ASP A 29 -15.87 -29.30 13.21
CA ASP A 29 -15.47 -28.94 14.57
C ASP A 29 -15.03 -27.48 14.59
N PHE A 30 -16.03 -26.60 14.66
CA PHE A 30 -15.79 -25.15 14.59
C PHE A 30 -15.12 -24.60 15.86
N ASP A 31 -15.38 -25.18 17.04
CA ASP A 31 -14.74 -24.74 18.29
C ASP A 31 -13.26 -25.13 18.34
N GLY A 32 -12.92 -26.33 17.85
CA GLY A 32 -11.54 -26.75 17.62
C GLY A 32 -10.85 -25.85 16.58
N ALA A 33 -11.52 -25.56 15.46
CA ALA A 33 -10.98 -24.69 14.42
C ALA A 33 -10.71 -23.26 14.92
N ILE A 34 -11.65 -22.68 15.68
CA ILE A 34 -11.49 -21.37 16.32
C ILE A 34 -10.27 -21.35 17.22
N SER A 35 -10.09 -22.39 18.04
CA SER A 35 -8.96 -22.48 18.96
C SER A 35 -7.64 -22.53 18.21
N ALA A 36 -7.56 -23.30 17.13
CA ALA A 36 -6.36 -23.41 16.28
C ALA A 36 -6.03 -22.10 15.56
N TYR A 37 -7.03 -21.43 14.97
CA TYR A 37 -6.78 -20.13 14.33
C TYR A 37 -6.40 -19.02 15.32
N LYS A 38 -6.93 -19.02 16.54
CA LYS A 38 -6.49 -18.10 17.61
C LYS A 38 -5.02 -18.36 18.01
N ARG A 39 -4.59 -19.62 18.08
CA ARG A 39 -3.18 -19.97 18.30
C ARG A 39 -2.30 -19.51 17.14
N ALA A 40 -2.72 -19.78 15.90
CA ALA A 40 -2.03 -19.31 14.69
C ALA A 40 -1.84 -17.78 14.69
N PHE A 41 -2.90 -17.02 15.00
CA PHE A 41 -2.87 -15.57 15.09
C PHE A 41 -1.99 -15.04 16.22
N SER A 42 -1.92 -15.75 17.34
CA SER A 42 -1.04 -15.37 18.45
C SER A 42 0.45 -15.57 18.12
N LEU A 43 0.76 -16.57 17.29
CA LEU A 43 2.13 -16.86 16.83
C LEU A 43 2.56 -15.91 15.70
N ASN A 44 1.68 -15.70 14.72
CA ASN A 44 1.92 -14.82 13.59
C ASN A 44 0.62 -14.02 13.31
N PRO A 45 0.56 -12.74 13.67
CA PRO A 45 -0.63 -11.92 13.42
C PRO A 45 -0.89 -11.70 11.91
N ASP A 46 -1.55 -12.67 11.26
CA ASP A 46 -1.95 -12.63 9.86
C ASP A 46 -3.49 -12.52 9.72
N PRO A 47 -3.99 -11.58 8.89
CA PRO A 47 -5.44 -11.43 8.66
C PRO A 47 -6.13 -12.67 8.08
N ILE A 48 -5.41 -13.56 7.39
CA ILE A 48 -5.99 -14.81 6.88
C ILE A 48 -6.60 -15.65 8.01
N TYR A 49 -5.96 -15.70 9.19
CA TYR A 49 -6.44 -16.50 10.31
C TYR A 49 -7.72 -15.90 10.92
N LEU A 50 -7.87 -14.59 10.84
CA LEU A 50 -9.04 -13.87 11.31
C LEU A 50 -10.23 -14.04 10.36
N ASN A 51 -9.99 -14.05 9.05
CA ASN A 51 -11.01 -14.42 8.06
C ASN A 51 -11.50 -15.86 8.27
N ASN A 52 -10.58 -16.77 8.59
CA ASN A 52 -10.95 -18.16 8.88
C ASN A 52 -11.71 -18.29 10.21
N LEU A 53 -11.37 -17.49 11.23
CA LEU A 53 -12.15 -17.37 12.46
C LEU A 53 -13.56 -16.88 12.17
N ALA A 54 -13.70 -15.82 11.38
CA ALA A 54 -14.98 -15.29 10.96
C ALA A 54 -15.84 -16.35 10.26
N ALA A 55 -15.25 -17.16 9.38
CA ALA A 55 -15.95 -18.28 8.76
C ALA A 55 -16.44 -19.31 9.79
N CYS A 56 -15.62 -19.67 10.78
CA CYS A 56 -16.04 -20.60 11.84
C CYS A 56 -17.23 -20.07 12.64
N TYR A 57 -17.14 -18.80 13.08
CA TYR A 57 -18.21 -18.15 13.84
C TYR A 57 -19.48 -18.00 12.99
N PHE A 58 -19.35 -17.69 11.70
CA PHE A 58 -20.46 -17.66 10.76
C PHE A 58 -21.17 -19.00 10.64
N GLU A 59 -20.43 -20.10 10.50
CA GLU A 59 -20.98 -21.47 10.42
C GLU A 59 -21.62 -21.94 11.73
N LYS A 60 -21.15 -21.44 12.87
CA LYS A 60 -21.78 -21.67 14.18
C LYS A 60 -23.08 -20.87 14.38
N GLY A 61 -23.28 -19.81 13.59
CA GLY A 61 -24.36 -18.83 13.83
C GLY A 61 -24.02 -17.80 14.91
N ASP A 62 -22.77 -17.78 15.40
CA ASP A 62 -22.28 -16.91 16.47
C ASP A 62 -21.65 -15.63 15.87
N TYR A 63 -22.47 -14.79 15.24
CA TYR A 63 -21.98 -13.64 14.46
C TYR A 63 -21.37 -12.51 15.30
N ASP A 64 -21.68 -12.44 16.60
CA ASP A 64 -21.26 -11.36 17.50
C ASP A 64 -19.87 -11.57 18.12
N GLU A 65 -19.29 -12.77 17.99
CA GLU A 65 -18.04 -13.15 18.66
C GLU A 65 -16.77 -12.71 17.91
N VAL A 66 -16.88 -12.23 16.67
CA VAL A 66 -15.73 -11.74 15.89
C VAL A 66 -15.53 -10.23 16.15
N ASP A 67 -14.63 -9.89 17.07
CA ASP A 67 -14.27 -8.50 17.34
C ASP A 67 -13.35 -7.91 16.25
N TYR A 68 -13.93 -7.59 15.09
CA TYR A 68 -13.26 -6.90 13.97
C TYR A 68 -12.64 -5.56 14.39
N LYS A 69 -13.14 -4.93 15.46
CA LYS A 69 -12.58 -3.69 15.98
C LYS A 69 -11.22 -3.93 16.64
N THR A 70 -11.04 -5.06 17.32
CA THR A 70 -9.73 -5.44 17.89
C THR A 70 -8.73 -5.78 16.79
N ILE A 71 -9.16 -6.45 15.72
CA ILE A 71 -8.34 -6.70 14.53
C ILE A 71 -7.88 -5.38 13.91
N ALA A 72 -8.82 -4.48 13.66
CA ALA A 72 -8.53 -3.17 13.09
C ALA A 72 -7.55 -2.37 13.95
N LYS A 73 -7.70 -2.39 15.28
CA LYS A 73 -6.78 -1.74 16.22
C LYS A 73 -5.37 -2.32 16.14
N SER A 74 -5.23 -3.63 16.02
CA SER A 74 -3.93 -4.29 15.88
C SER A 74 -3.23 -3.80 14.60
N PHE A 75 -3.91 -3.86 13.46
CA PHE A 75 -3.34 -3.33 12.21
C PHE A 75 -3.03 -1.83 12.27
N ALA A 76 -3.87 -1.01 12.91
CA ALA A 76 -3.60 0.41 13.11
C ALA A 76 -2.32 0.65 13.93
N ARG A 77 -2.09 -0.15 14.98
CA ARG A 77 -0.86 -0.09 15.80
C ARG A 77 0.36 -0.50 14.99
N MET A 78 0.27 -1.57 14.21
CA MET A 78 1.34 -2.02 13.30
C MET A 78 1.69 -0.93 12.29
N GLY A 79 0.68 -0.36 11.63
CA GLY A 79 0.84 0.74 10.69
C GLY A 79 1.50 1.97 11.32
N SER A 80 1.06 2.32 12.54
CA SER A 80 1.66 3.42 13.30
C SER A 80 3.12 3.14 13.70
N ALA A 81 3.47 1.90 14.03
CA ALA A 81 4.85 1.52 14.34
C ALA A 81 5.75 1.62 13.11
N TYR A 82 5.29 1.10 11.96
CA TYR A 82 6.03 1.20 10.70
C TYR A 82 6.19 2.64 10.22
N LEU A 83 5.19 3.49 10.44
CA LEU A 83 5.27 4.91 10.14
C LEU A 83 6.40 5.59 10.93
N LYS A 84 6.57 5.25 12.22
CA LYS A 84 7.66 5.76 13.06
C LYS A 84 9.04 5.26 12.65
N THR A 85 9.13 4.10 12.02
CA THR A 85 10.39 3.53 11.50
C THR A 85 10.60 3.82 10.02
N SER A 86 9.83 4.76 9.44
CA SER A 86 9.90 5.16 8.02
C SER A 86 9.74 4.01 7.01
N ASN A 87 9.10 2.90 7.41
CA ASN A 87 8.79 1.80 6.50
C ASN A 87 7.40 2.03 5.91
N TYR A 88 7.29 2.99 4.98
CA TYR A 88 6.00 3.52 4.55
C TYR A 88 5.16 2.52 3.77
N GLU A 89 5.78 1.61 3.02
CA GLU A 89 5.08 0.50 2.33
C GLU A 89 4.30 -0.36 3.32
N LEU A 90 4.97 -0.81 4.39
CA LEU A 90 4.33 -1.63 5.41
C LEU A 90 3.37 -0.81 6.27
N ALA A 91 3.64 0.49 6.49
CA ALA A 91 2.71 1.37 7.17
C ALA A 91 1.38 1.48 6.42
N ILE A 92 1.41 1.84 5.14
CA ILE A 92 0.24 1.99 4.26
C ILE A 92 -0.55 0.68 4.23
N LYS A 93 0.11 -0.45 3.91
CA LYS A 93 -0.53 -1.77 3.83
C LYS A 93 -1.30 -2.14 5.09
N ASN A 94 -0.74 -1.87 6.28
CA ASN A 94 -1.40 -2.20 7.53
C ASN A 94 -2.51 -1.21 7.89
N LEU A 95 -2.34 0.08 7.59
CA LEU A 95 -3.39 1.07 7.80
C LEU A 95 -4.59 0.81 6.88
N GLU A 96 -4.39 0.42 5.63
CA GLU A 96 -5.45 0.01 4.71
C GLU A 96 -6.22 -1.21 5.24
N ARG A 97 -5.49 -2.25 5.68
CA ARG A 97 -6.10 -3.43 6.32
C ARG A 97 -6.94 -3.05 7.53
N SER A 98 -6.44 -2.18 8.39
CA SER A 98 -7.21 -1.66 9.53
C SER A 98 -8.52 -1.01 9.10
N LEU A 99 -8.49 -0.21 8.03
CA LEU A 99 -9.65 0.52 7.52
C LEU A 99 -10.68 -0.38 6.81
N THR A 100 -10.24 -1.51 6.24
CA THR A 100 -11.14 -2.54 5.68
C THR A 100 -11.99 -3.16 6.79
N GLU A 101 -11.38 -3.50 7.93
CA GLU A 101 -12.08 -4.14 9.05
C GLU A 101 -12.90 -3.14 9.86
N HIS A 102 -12.36 -1.96 10.15
CA HIS A 102 -13.08 -0.91 10.86
C HIS A 102 -12.51 0.47 10.55
N ARG A 103 -13.22 1.22 9.70
CA ARG A 103 -12.84 2.57 9.29
C ARG A 103 -12.92 3.56 10.46
N THR A 104 -11.80 4.21 10.79
CA THR A 104 -11.77 5.32 11.76
C THR A 104 -11.12 6.56 11.16
N PRO A 105 -11.52 7.78 11.58
CA PRO A 105 -10.87 9.01 11.14
C PRO A 105 -9.38 9.07 11.51
N GLU A 106 -8.99 8.54 12.67
CA GLU A 106 -7.61 8.52 13.14
C GLU A 106 -6.72 7.65 12.24
N THR A 107 -7.14 6.41 11.94
CA THR A 107 -6.39 5.52 11.05
C THR A 107 -6.31 6.09 9.63
N LEU A 108 -7.38 6.72 9.15
CA LEU A 108 -7.39 7.36 7.83
C LEU A 108 -6.42 8.54 7.75
N ALA A 109 -6.32 9.34 8.81
CA ALA A 109 -5.37 10.46 8.87
C ALA A 109 -3.92 9.95 8.77
N LYS A 110 -3.59 8.89 9.52
CA LYS A 110 -2.27 8.24 9.45
C LYS A 110 -1.97 7.63 8.09
N LEU A 111 -2.97 7.03 7.42
CA LEU A 111 -2.80 6.51 6.07
C LEU A 111 -2.40 7.62 5.10
N LYS A 112 -3.17 8.73 5.10
CA LYS A 112 -2.88 9.90 4.25
C LYS A 112 -1.53 10.53 4.55
N GLU A 113 -1.13 10.56 5.82
CA GLU A 113 0.20 11.02 6.22
C GLU A 113 1.30 10.12 5.63
N ALA A 114 1.17 8.80 5.79
CA ALA A 114 2.12 7.82 5.25
C ALA A 114 2.27 7.94 3.72
N GLU A 115 1.15 8.00 2.99
CA GLU A 115 1.11 8.17 1.54
C GLU A 115 1.78 9.48 1.11
N LYS A 116 1.50 10.58 1.81
CA LYS A 116 2.08 11.88 1.51
C LYS A 116 3.60 11.90 1.72
N ILE A 117 4.08 11.35 2.84
CA ILE A 117 5.52 11.30 3.14
C ILE A 117 6.23 10.44 2.10
N LYS A 118 5.72 9.23 1.84
CA LYS A 118 6.27 8.34 0.82
C LYS A 118 6.34 9.01 -0.55
N ALA A 119 5.24 9.61 -1.01
CA ALA A 119 5.20 10.28 -2.31
C ALA A 119 6.18 11.45 -2.39
N GLU A 120 6.38 12.21 -1.31
CA GLU A 120 7.35 13.29 -1.27
C GLU A 120 8.81 12.80 -1.27
N GLU A 121 9.10 11.71 -0.56
CA GLU A 121 10.43 11.07 -0.60
C GLU A 121 10.75 10.50 -1.98
N GLU A 122 9.80 9.78 -2.60
CA GLU A 122 9.93 9.28 -3.96
C GLU A 122 10.12 10.43 -4.95
N ARG A 123 9.35 11.51 -4.83
CA ARG A 123 9.49 12.70 -5.67
C ARG A 123 10.87 13.33 -5.54
N LYS A 124 11.39 13.47 -4.31
CA LYS A 124 12.75 14.01 -4.06
C LYS A 124 13.82 13.09 -4.64
N ALA A 125 13.69 11.79 -4.45
CA ALA A 125 14.61 10.79 -5.00
C ALA A 125 14.59 10.77 -6.54
N TYR A 126 13.48 11.17 -7.15
CA TYR A 126 13.34 11.26 -8.61
C TYR A 126 14.03 12.49 -9.23
N ILE A 127 14.39 13.49 -8.42
CA ILE A 127 15.01 14.73 -8.91
C ILE A 127 16.40 14.45 -9.50
N ASN A 128 16.58 14.82 -10.77
CA ASN A 128 17.86 14.73 -11.46
C ASN A 128 17.92 15.82 -12.56
N PRO A 129 18.64 16.93 -12.34
CA PRO A 129 18.72 18.03 -13.30
C PRO A 129 19.28 17.64 -14.66
N GLU A 130 20.27 16.74 -14.73
CA GLU A 130 20.88 16.31 -16.00
C GLU A 130 19.91 15.48 -16.84
N LEU A 131 19.21 14.52 -16.22
CA LEU A 131 18.17 13.75 -16.89
C LEU A 131 16.96 14.61 -17.25
N SER A 132 16.68 15.66 -16.47
CA SER A 132 15.68 16.68 -16.83
C SER A 132 16.07 17.38 -18.13
N ASP A 133 17.31 17.89 -18.21
CA ASP A 133 17.79 18.59 -19.40
C ASP A 133 17.79 17.67 -20.62
N LYS A 134 18.22 16.43 -20.47
CA LYS A 134 18.14 15.42 -21.54
C LYS A 134 16.69 15.22 -22.02
N SER A 135 15.76 15.00 -21.10
CA SER A 135 14.33 14.82 -21.43
C SER A 135 13.77 16.06 -22.11
N ARG A 136 14.18 17.27 -21.67
CA ARG A 136 13.76 18.53 -22.30
C ARG A 136 14.28 18.65 -23.73
N GLU A 137 15.52 18.25 -24.02
CA GLU A 137 16.06 18.27 -25.39
C GLU A 137 15.41 17.22 -26.30
N GLU A 138 15.07 16.04 -25.78
CA GLU A 138 14.26 15.05 -26.50
C GLU A 138 12.88 15.63 -26.85
N GLY A 139 12.24 16.30 -25.88
CA GLY A 139 10.99 17.03 -26.11
C GLY A 139 11.10 18.13 -27.16
N ASN A 140 12.19 18.90 -27.15
CA ASN A 140 12.49 19.91 -28.16
C ASN A 140 12.61 19.29 -29.56
N THR A 141 13.22 18.11 -29.65
CA THR A 141 13.38 17.36 -30.90
C THR A 141 12.02 16.88 -31.42
N CYS A 142 11.19 16.26 -30.58
CA CYS A 142 9.82 15.88 -30.94
C CYS A 142 8.99 17.07 -31.38
N PHE A 143 9.09 18.20 -30.67
CA PHE A 143 8.37 19.43 -31.00
C PHE A 143 8.74 19.97 -32.39
N LYS A 144 10.05 19.99 -32.72
CA LYS A 144 10.53 20.39 -34.05
C LYS A 144 10.03 19.46 -35.15
N ASN A 145 9.88 18.17 -34.84
CA ASN A 145 9.37 17.16 -35.76
C ASN A 145 7.83 17.17 -35.88
N GLY A 146 7.14 18.06 -35.16
CA GLY A 146 5.67 18.13 -35.14
C GLY A 146 4.99 17.05 -34.29
N ASP A 147 5.75 16.17 -33.62
CA ASP A 147 5.21 15.20 -32.68
C ASP A 147 4.99 15.86 -31.31
N PHE A 148 3.94 16.67 -31.25
CA PHE A 148 3.60 17.43 -30.05
C PHE A 148 3.13 16.55 -28.89
N ALA A 149 2.51 15.39 -29.16
CA ALA A 149 2.05 14.47 -28.14
C ALA A 149 3.22 13.83 -27.38
N THR A 150 4.25 13.37 -28.11
CA THR A 150 5.47 12.83 -27.49
C THR A 150 6.30 13.93 -26.84
N ALA A 151 6.32 15.14 -27.43
CA ALA A 151 6.96 16.29 -26.79
C ALA A 151 6.36 16.59 -25.40
N VAL A 152 5.03 16.57 -25.25
CA VAL A 152 4.36 16.74 -23.94
C VAL A 152 4.82 15.69 -22.92
N LYS A 153 5.02 14.43 -23.34
CA LYS A 153 5.52 13.36 -22.46
C LYS A 153 6.93 13.66 -21.96
N HIS A 154 7.84 14.02 -22.87
CA HIS A 154 9.22 14.37 -22.52
C HIS A 154 9.33 15.62 -21.63
N TYR A 155 8.55 16.67 -21.90
CA TYR A 155 8.54 17.84 -21.02
C TYR A 155 7.91 17.55 -19.66
N THR A 156 6.90 16.67 -19.60
CA THR A 156 6.34 16.22 -18.32
C THR A 156 7.36 15.44 -17.51
N GLU A 157 8.16 14.59 -18.15
CA GLU A 157 9.27 13.90 -17.49
C GLU A 157 10.33 14.87 -17.00
N SER A 158 10.73 15.85 -17.83
CA SER A 158 11.64 16.93 -17.41
C SER A 158 11.13 17.66 -16.17
N ILE A 159 9.84 18.03 -16.11
CA ILE A 159 9.23 18.67 -14.94
C ILE A 159 9.30 17.77 -13.70
N LYS A 160 9.06 16.46 -13.82
CA LYS A 160 9.17 15.54 -12.68
C LYS A 160 10.60 15.48 -12.13
N ARG A 161 11.60 15.52 -13.03
CA ARG A 161 13.03 15.47 -12.70
C ARG A 161 13.59 16.79 -12.20
N ASN A 162 13.04 17.91 -12.65
CA ASN A 162 13.39 19.25 -12.18
C ASN A 162 12.16 20.18 -12.15
N PRO A 163 11.37 20.14 -11.07
CA PRO A 163 10.16 20.94 -10.94
C PRO A 163 10.37 22.45 -10.89
N SER A 164 11.61 22.92 -10.69
CA SER A 164 11.94 24.35 -10.63
C SER A 164 12.40 24.93 -11.97
N ASP A 165 12.56 24.13 -13.03
CA ASP A 165 12.92 24.64 -14.36
C ASP A 165 11.69 25.20 -15.09
N PRO A 166 11.54 26.54 -15.24
CA PRO A 166 10.38 27.13 -15.89
C PRO A 166 10.30 26.80 -17.39
N ARG A 167 11.44 26.47 -18.03
CA ARG A 167 11.50 26.21 -19.48
C ARG A 167 10.66 24.99 -19.85
N ALA A 168 10.71 23.93 -19.04
CA ALA A 168 9.96 22.72 -19.29
C ALA A 168 8.44 22.94 -19.22
N TYR A 169 7.96 23.81 -18.32
CA TYR A 169 6.54 24.19 -18.24
C TYR A 169 6.10 24.98 -19.47
N THR A 170 6.88 25.98 -19.88
CA THR A 170 6.60 26.80 -21.07
C THR A 170 6.56 25.93 -22.32
N ASN A 171 7.54 25.04 -22.50
CA ASN A 171 7.61 24.16 -23.66
C ASN A 171 6.46 23.14 -23.70
N ARG A 172 6.06 22.60 -22.54
CA ARG A 172 4.88 21.72 -22.43
C ARG A 172 3.60 22.46 -22.77
N ALA A 173 3.43 23.70 -22.27
CA ALA A 173 2.26 24.52 -22.57
C ALA A 173 2.15 24.80 -24.08
N ALA A 174 3.26 25.20 -24.72
CA ALA A 174 3.31 25.39 -26.18
C ALA A 174 2.92 24.12 -26.95
N SER A 175 3.39 22.95 -26.50
CA SER A 175 3.06 21.65 -27.11
C SER A 175 1.58 21.30 -26.96
N ASN A 176 0.99 21.55 -25.79
CA ASN A 176 -0.44 21.33 -25.54
C ASN A 176 -1.33 22.23 -26.41
N SER A 177 -0.93 23.50 -26.62
CA SER A 177 -1.66 24.39 -27.53
C SER A 177 -1.63 23.89 -28.98
N LYS A 178 -0.55 23.22 -29.38
CA LYS A 178 -0.41 22.63 -30.72
C LYS A 178 -1.15 21.32 -30.90
N THR A 179 -1.26 20.46 -29.87
CA THR A 179 -2.07 19.23 -29.93
C THR A 179 -3.57 19.49 -29.89
N THR A 180 -4.01 20.55 -29.22
CA THR A 180 -5.43 20.92 -29.13
C THR A 180 -5.94 21.66 -30.37
N SER A 181 -5.05 22.32 -31.13
CA SER A 181 -5.41 23.02 -32.37
C SER A 181 -5.53 22.09 -33.60
N THR A 182 -5.26 20.79 -33.44
CA THR A 182 -5.30 19.78 -34.51
C THR A 182 -6.51 18.84 -34.43
N LEU A 183 -7.48 19.14 -33.56
CA LEU A 183 -8.80 18.50 -33.47
C LEU A 183 -9.87 19.44 -34.02
#